data_AF-X0USJ9-F1
#
_entry.id   AF-X0USJ9-F1
#
_cell.length_a   1.000
_cell.length_b   1.000
_cell.length_c   1.000
_cell.angle_alpha   90.00
_cell.angle_beta   90.00
_cell.angle_gamma   90.00
#
_symmetry.space_group_name_H-M   'P 1'
#
loop_
_entity.id
_entity.type
_entity.pdbx_description
1 polymer ?
#
loop_
_entity_poly.entity_id
_entity_poly.type
_entity_poly.pdbx_seq_one_letter_code
_entity_poly.pdbx_strand_id
1 'polypeptide(L)'
;LRAYCYWAIRDALDPSLGGELAIPPHAELIEDLVAMEFSHRSNGKIQMKPKEEIKKVLGRSPDFGDSLANTYYPLDSKRVYIAGGDDVRPSPR
;
A
#
# COMPACT_ATOMS: atom_id res chain seq x y z
N LEU A 1 5.16 9.40 1.30
CA LEU A 1 4.83 8.21 2.10
C LEU A 1 3.69 7.40 1.48
N ARG A 2 2.49 7.96 1.26
CA ARG A 2 1.40 7.28 0.53
C ARG A 2 1.84 6.60 -0.79
N ALA A 3 2.60 7.31 -1.62
CA ALA A 3 3.14 6.76 -2.87
C ALA A 3 4.05 5.54 -2.68
N TYR A 4 4.83 5.48 -1.58
CA TYR A 4 5.67 4.34 -1.25
C TYR A 4 4.81 3.14 -0.87
N CYS A 5 3.81 3.33 0.00
CA CYS A 5 2.94 2.25 0.46
C CYS A 5 2.15 1.61 -0.69
N TYR A 6 1.60 2.41 -1.61
CA TYR A 6 0.92 1.89 -2.80
C TYR A 6 1.88 1.17 -3.74
N TRP A 7 3.13 1.61 -3.84
CA TRP A 7 4.14 0.89 -4.60
C TRP A 7 4.49 -0.46 -3.96
N ALA A 8 4.61 -0.51 -2.63
CA ALA A 8 4.83 -1.77 -1.92
C ALA A 8 3.67 -2.75 -2.09
N ILE A 9 2.41 -2.26 -2.14
CA ILE A 9 1.25 -3.09 -2.49
C ILE A 9 1.37 -3.65 -3.90
N ARG A 10 1.74 -2.82 -4.89
CA ARG A 10 1.96 -3.28 -6.27
C ARG A 10 2.96 -4.43 -6.29
N ASP A 11 4.09 -4.29 -5.62
CA ASP A 11 5.13 -5.33 -5.59
C ASP A 11 4.63 -6.58 -4.85
N ALA A 12 3.84 -6.42 -3.78
CA ALA A 12 3.25 -7.53 -3.03
C ALA A 12 2.14 -8.28 -3.80
N LEU A 13 1.50 -7.64 -4.79
CA LEU A 13 0.51 -8.22 -5.68
C LEU A 13 1.13 -8.95 -6.87
N ASP A 14 2.37 -8.63 -7.23
CA ASP A 14 3.06 -9.21 -8.38
C ASP A 14 3.73 -10.54 -7.99
N PRO A 15 3.22 -11.69 -8.47
CA PRO A 15 3.80 -12.99 -8.12
C PRO A 15 5.22 -13.16 -8.68
N SER A 16 5.60 -12.42 -9.73
CA SER A 16 6.94 -12.48 -10.30
C SER A 16 8.00 -11.86 -9.40
N LEU A 17 7.59 -10.96 -8.49
CA LEU A 17 8.43 -10.35 -7.46
C LEU A 17 8.42 -11.15 -6.15
N GLY A 18 7.75 -12.31 -6.12
CA GLY A 18 7.55 -13.11 -4.91
C GLY A 18 6.43 -12.59 -4.00
N GLY A 19 5.54 -11.76 -4.55
CA GLY A 19 4.35 -11.28 -3.88
C GLY A 19 3.35 -12.41 -3.58
N GLU A 20 2.80 -12.42 -2.38
CA GLU A 20 1.79 -13.40 -1.90
C GLU A 20 0.48 -12.72 -1.49
N LEU A 21 0.34 -11.41 -1.72
CA LEU A 21 -0.85 -10.69 -1.31
C LEU A 21 -2.04 -11.13 -2.16
N ALA A 22 -3.00 -11.79 -1.54
CA ALA A 22 -4.29 -12.10 -2.15
C ALA A 22 -5.33 -11.06 -1.70
N ILE A 23 -5.95 -10.39 -2.67
CA ILE A 23 -7.05 -9.45 -2.40
C ILE A 23 -8.35 -10.25 -2.26
N PRO A 24 -9.18 -10.00 -1.23
CA PRO A 24 -10.52 -10.58 -1.17
C PRO A 24 -11.39 -10.09 -2.35
N PRO A 25 -12.46 -10.82 -2.73
CA PRO A 25 -13.40 -10.37 -3.76
C PRO A 25 -14.19 -9.16 -3.25
N HIS A 26 -13.60 -7.98 -3.34
CA HIS A 26 -14.15 -6.71 -2.85
C HIS A 26 -14.04 -5.65 -3.95
N ALA A 27 -15.15 -5.37 -4.63
CA ALA A 27 -15.19 -4.53 -5.81
C ALA A 27 -14.61 -3.13 -5.56
N GLU A 28 -15.02 -2.47 -4.49
CA GLU A 28 -14.55 -1.11 -4.19
C GLU A 28 -13.04 -1.04 -3.89
N LEU A 29 -12.46 -2.12 -3.35
CA LEU A 29 -11.02 -2.18 -3.08
C LEU A 29 -10.25 -2.37 -4.39
N ILE A 30 -10.76 -3.20 -5.27
CA ILE A 30 -10.18 -3.40 -6.61
C ILE A 30 -10.24 -2.08 -7.38
N GLU A 31 -11.38 -1.40 -7.38
CA GLU A 31 -11.53 -0.07 -8.01
C GLU A 31 -10.55 0.96 -7.43
N ASP A 32 -10.39 1.01 -6.11
CA ASP A 32 -9.46 1.93 -5.44
C ASP A 32 -8.01 1.71 -5.89
N LEU A 33 -7.60 0.43 -5.99
CA LEU A 33 -6.25 0.04 -6.40
C LEU A 33 -6.02 0.26 -7.90
N VAL A 34 -7.02 -0.02 -8.74
CA VAL A 34 -6.95 0.16 -10.20
C VAL A 34 -6.96 1.64 -10.58
N ALA A 35 -7.70 2.48 -9.86
CA ALA A 35 -7.70 3.93 -10.09
C ALA A 35 -6.37 4.61 -9.73
N MET A 36 -5.46 3.88 -9.07
CA MET A 36 -4.16 4.41 -8.69
C MET A 36 -3.15 4.38 -9.83
N GLU A 37 -2.78 5.56 -10.32
CA GLU A 37 -1.78 5.71 -11.36
C GLU A 37 -0.50 6.38 -10.84
N PHE A 38 0.64 5.90 -11.35
CA PHE A 38 1.96 6.44 -11.08
C PHE A 38 2.53 7.13 -12.32
N SER A 39 3.22 8.24 -12.10
CA SER A 39 3.98 8.98 -13.10
C SER A 39 5.45 9.03 -12.68
N HIS A 40 6.34 8.90 -13.67
CA HIS A 40 7.77 8.99 -13.46
C HIS A 40 8.21 10.44 -13.69
N ARG A 41 8.80 11.07 -12.68
CA ARG A 41 9.43 12.38 -12.85
C ARG A 41 10.85 12.22 -13.38
N SER A 42 11.34 13.23 -14.09
CA SER A 42 12.71 13.29 -14.63
C SER A 42 13.81 13.19 -13.58
N ASN A 43 13.48 13.41 -12.30
CA ASN A 43 14.38 13.26 -11.16
C ASN A 43 14.41 11.83 -10.57
N GLY A 44 13.85 10.84 -11.27
CA GLY A 44 13.81 9.44 -10.84
C GLY A 44 12.82 9.15 -9.70
N LYS A 45 12.01 10.12 -9.29
CA LYS A 45 10.99 9.91 -8.25
C LYS A 45 9.67 9.49 -8.86
N ILE A 46 9.01 8.54 -8.20
CA ILE A 46 7.62 8.17 -8.49
C ILE A 46 6.69 9.23 -7.90
N GLN A 47 5.73 9.69 -8.70
CA GLN A 47 4.65 10.54 -8.26
C GLN A 47 3.32 9.85 -8.52
N MET A 48 2.48 9.84 -7.49
CA MET A 48 1.14 9.28 -7.56
C MET A 48 0.12 10.38 -7.90
N LYS A 49 -1.00 10.02 -8.55
CA LYS A 49 -2.11 10.96 -8.76
C LYS A 49 -2.59 11.55 -7.41
N PRO A 50 -2.92 12.86 -7.37
CA PRO A 50 -3.47 13.47 -6.18
C PRO A 50 -4.84 12.88 -5.84
N LYS A 51 -5.17 12.81 -4.54
CA LYS A 51 -6.42 12.21 -4.06
C LYS A 51 -7.66 12.84 -4.69
N GLU A 52 -7.61 14.13 -5.01
CA GLU A 52 -8.73 14.84 -5.63
C GLU A 52 -9.00 14.40 -7.07
N GLU A 53 -7.98 13.99 -7.83
CA GLU A 53 -8.19 13.43 -9.16
C GLU A 53 -8.80 12.02 -9.08
N ILE A 54 -8.32 11.20 -8.14
CA ILE A 54 -8.85 9.85 -7.92
C ILE A 54 -10.32 9.92 -7.48
N LYS A 55 -10.66 10.86 -6.59
CA LYS A 55 -12.05 11.13 -6.18
C LYS A 55 -12.94 11.54 -7.35
N LYS A 56 -12.42 12.33 -8.31
CA LYS A 56 -13.19 12.71 -9.51
C LYS A 56 -13.51 11.51 -10.40
N VAL A 57 -12.59 10.54 -10.48
CA VAL A 57 -12.78 9.32 -11.26
C VAL A 57 -13.73 8.34 -10.56
N LEU A 58 -13.54 8.13 -9.26
CA LEU A 58 -14.33 7.17 -8.47
C LEU A 58 -15.68 7.73 -8.00
N GLY A 59 -15.86 9.04 -7.95
CA GLY A 59 -17.01 9.70 -7.32
C GLY A 59 -17.05 9.59 -5.78
N ARG A 60 -16.08 8.90 -5.19
CA ARG A 60 -15.92 8.67 -3.73
C ARG A 60 -14.45 8.72 -3.33
N SER A 61 -14.19 8.74 -2.03
CA SER A 61 -12.82 8.62 -1.50
C SER A 61 -12.35 7.15 -1.60
N PRO A 62 -11.08 6.88 -2.00
CA PRO A 62 -10.53 5.53 -2.09
C PRO A 62 -10.10 5.01 -0.70
N ASP A 63 -11.05 4.89 0.22
CA ASP A 63 -10.76 4.65 1.63
C ASP A 63 -10.27 3.22 1.90
N PHE A 64 -10.71 2.23 1.11
CA PHE A 64 -10.25 0.85 1.26
C PHE A 64 -8.82 0.69 0.76
N GLY A 65 -8.49 1.27 -0.39
CA GLY A 65 -7.12 1.33 -0.90
C GLY A 65 -6.19 2.08 0.05
N ASP A 66 -6.63 3.22 0.59
CA ASP A 66 -5.83 4.00 1.55
C ASP A 66 -5.61 3.23 2.87
N SER A 67 -6.62 2.49 3.33
CA SER A 67 -6.52 1.64 4.52
C SER A 67 -5.50 0.52 4.31
N LEU A 68 -5.55 -0.18 3.17
CA LEU A 68 -4.56 -1.18 2.82
C LEU A 68 -3.16 -0.57 2.69
N ALA A 69 -3.02 0.60 2.07
CA ALA A 69 -1.73 1.28 1.96
C ALA A 69 -1.12 1.58 3.33
N ASN A 70 -1.92 1.95 4.32
CA ASN A 70 -1.40 2.22 5.66
C ASN A 70 -0.80 0.98 6.34
N THR A 71 -1.19 -0.24 5.96
CA THR A 71 -0.57 -1.47 6.53
C THR A 71 0.84 -1.71 6.02
N TYR A 72 1.19 -1.13 4.87
CA TYR A 72 2.54 -1.15 4.28
C TYR A 72 3.41 0.02 4.74
N TYR A 73 3.02 0.68 5.84
CA TYR A 73 3.86 1.72 6.42
C TYR A 73 5.16 1.10 6.95
N PRO A 74 6.34 1.64 6.59
CA PRO A 74 7.61 1.14 7.10
C PRO A 74 7.74 1.56 8.58
N LEU A 75 7.43 0.65 9.50
CA LEU A 75 7.65 0.85 10.92
C LEU A 75 9.15 0.76 11.19
N ASP A 76 9.74 1.84 11.73
CA ASP A 76 11.07 1.78 12.31
C ASP A 76 10.99 0.85 13.52
N SER A 77 11.68 -0.29 13.45
CA SER A 77 11.67 -1.33 14.47
C SER A 77 12.47 -0.88 15.69
N LYS A 78 12.08 0.21 16.35
CA LYS A 78 12.40 0.36 17.77
C LYS A 78 11.56 -0.67 18.50
N ARG A 79 12.20 -1.78 18.85
CA ARG A 79 11.65 -2.84 19.73
C ARG A 79 10.85 -2.20 20.86
N VAL A 80 9.52 -2.25 20.77
CA VAL A 80 8.68 -2.05 21.94
C VAL A 80 8.66 -3.39 22.65
N TYR A 81 9.51 -3.54 23.66
CA TYR A 81 9.41 -4.67 24.58
C TYR A 81 8.08 -4.53 25.33
N ILE A 82 7.09 -5.33 24.95
CA ILE A 82 5.88 -5.51 25.76
C ILE A 82 6.25 -6.58 26.80
N ALA A 83 6.29 -6.20 28.07
CA ALA A 83 6.62 -7.12 29.15
C ALA A 83 5.56 -8.24 29.21
N GLY A 84 5.90 -9.45 28.78
CA GLY A 84 5.20 -10.68 29.19
C GLY A 84 4.37 -11.45 28.15
N GLY A 85 4.79 -11.56 26.88
CA GLY A 85 4.17 -12.50 25.94
C GLY A 85 5.08 -12.77 24.75
N ASP A 86 5.12 -14.01 24.29
CA ASP A 86 6.13 -14.57 23.38
C ASP A 86 6.43 -13.72 22.13
N ASP A 87 7.73 -13.62 21.85
CA ASP A 87 8.37 -12.87 20.75
C ASP A 87 7.99 -13.48 19.37
N VAL A 88 6.87 -13.06 18.78
CA VAL A 88 6.60 -13.33 17.36
C VAL A 88 7.23 -12.22 16.53
N ARG A 89 8.46 -12.47 16.06
CA ARG A 89 9.08 -11.62 15.04
C ARG A 89 8.25 -11.68 13.74
N PRO A 90 7.84 -10.57 13.13
CA PRO A 90 7.58 -10.60 11.70
C PRO A 90 8.91 -10.79 10.98
N SER A 91 9.02 -11.84 10.17
CA SER A 91 10.18 -12.10 9.33
C SER A 91 10.46 -10.88 8.45
N PRO A 92 11.70 -10.35 8.43
CA PRO A 92 12.07 -9.35 7.43
C PRO A 92 12.11 -10.04 6.07
N ARG A 93 11.19 -9.69 5.17
CA ARG A 93 11.45 -9.76 3.73
C ARG A 93 12.06 -8.43 3.32
#